data_AF-L9XHG8-F1
#
_entry.id   AF-L9XHG8-F1
#
_cell.length_a   1.000
_cell.length_b   1.000
_cell.length_c   1.000
_cell.angle_alpha   90.00
_cell.angle_beta   90.00
_cell.angle_gamma   90.00
#
_symmetry.space_group_name_H-M   'P 1'
#
loop_
_entity.id
_entity.type
_entity.pdbx_description
1 polymer ?
#
loop_
_entity_poly.entity_id
_entity_poly.type
_entity_poly.pdbx_seq_one_letter_code
_entity_poly.pdbx_strand_id
1 'polypeptide(L)' 'MSSATERETGDRAVESDSGDIGTVRELGHDEFDPIGTLILIAIYFAILVMLWLFMYFVEFLGNGPTVVGSLATVVGLA' A
#
# COMPACT_ATOMS: atom_id res chain seq x y z
N MET A 1 11.94 -4.97 63.46
CA MET A 1 10.75 -4.92 62.58
C MET A 1 10.61 -3.50 62.04
N SER A 2 10.98 -3.29 60.76
CA SER A 2 10.55 -2.23 59.83
C SER A 2 11.50 -2.28 58.63
N SER A 3 11.50 -3.44 57.97
CA SER A 3 12.21 -3.72 56.71
C SER A 3 11.20 -3.90 55.57
N ALA A 4 9.93 -3.51 55.80
CA ALA A 4 8.81 -3.79 54.91
C ALA A 4 8.49 -2.65 53.94
N THR A 5 9.14 -1.49 54.04
CA THR A 5 8.85 -0.33 53.18
C THR A 5 9.80 -0.18 51.99
N GLU A 6 10.94 -0.88 51.94
CA GLU A 6 11.92 -0.72 50.87
C GLU A 6 11.79 -1.69 49.69
N ARG A 7 10.80 -2.61 49.70
CA ARG A 7 10.68 -3.63 48.64
C ARG A 7 9.65 -3.33 47.55
N GLU A 8 8.88 -2.26 47.65
CA GLU A 8 7.84 -1.96 46.63
C GLU A 8 8.27 -0.92 45.58
N THR A 9 9.43 -0.28 45.75
CA THR A 9 9.94 0.71 44.77
C THR A 9 10.91 0.09 43.76
N GLY A 10 11.41 -1.12 44.03
CA GLY A 10 12.31 -1.85 43.13
C GLY A 10 11.61 -2.65 42.01
N ASP A 11 10.28 -2.80 42.07
CA ASP A 11 9.49 -3.64 41.16
C ASP A 11 8.69 -2.84 40.11
N ARG A 12 8.80 -1.51 40.12
CA ARG A 12 8.24 -0.62 39.08
C ARG A 12 9.28 -0.12 38.07
N ALA A 13 10.50 -0.62 38.15
CA ALA A 13 11.51 -0.32 37.17
C ALA A 13 11.41 -1.35 36.05
N VAL A 14 10.72 -0.92 34.98
CA VAL A 14 10.81 -1.53 33.64
C VAL A 14 10.02 -2.84 33.51
N GLU A 15 8.69 -2.73 33.53
CA GLU A 15 7.93 -3.49 32.52
C GLU A 15 8.33 -2.88 31.18
N SER A 16 9.47 -3.35 30.66
CA SER A 16 9.77 -3.17 29.26
C SER A 16 8.64 -3.90 28.58
N ASP A 17 7.75 -3.14 27.94
CA ASP A 17 7.21 -3.56 26.66
C ASP A 17 8.42 -3.76 25.74
N SER A 18 9.17 -4.83 25.98
CA SER A 18 9.95 -5.48 24.94
C SER A 18 8.89 -6.13 24.07
N GLY A 19 8.16 -5.29 23.33
CA GLY A 19 7.70 -5.66 22.01
C GLY A 19 8.86 -6.39 21.39
N ASP A 20 8.60 -7.66 21.07
CA ASP A 20 9.55 -8.60 20.54
C ASP A 20 10.16 -8.03 19.24
N ILE A 21 11.21 -7.22 19.36
CA ILE A 21 12.01 -6.72 18.23
C ILE A 21 13.01 -7.83 17.89
N GLY A 22 12.54 -9.06 17.61
CA GLY A 22 13.46 -10.18 17.45
C GLY A 22 12.93 -11.55 17.02
N THR A 23 11.64 -11.88 17.16
CA THR A 23 11.17 -13.19 16.68
C THR A 23 10.79 -13.10 15.21
N VAL A 24 11.71 -13.52 14.33
CA VAL A 24 11.39 -13.79 12.93
C VAL A 24 10.53 -15.06 12.90
N ARG A 25 9.21 -14.88 12.93
CA ARG A 25 8.22 -15.95 12.77
C ARG A 25 7.86 -16.08 11.29
N GLU A 26 7.95 -17.28 10.74
CA GLU A 26 7.34 -17.59 9.45
C GLU A 26 5.81 -17.46 9.57
N LEU A 27 5.23 -16.53 8.80
CA LEU A 27 3.78 -16.38 8.69
C LEU A 27 3.24 -17.45 7.73
N GLY A 28 2.23 -18.21 8.16
CA GLY A 28 1.47 -19.09 7.27
C GLY A 28 0.71 -18.29 6.19
N HIS A 29 0.46 -18.89 5.02
CA HIS A 29 -0.27 -18.23 3.93
C HIS A 29 -1.75 -17.95 4.29
N ASP A 30 -2.29 -18.78 5.17
CA ASP A 30 -3.58 -18.72 5.82
C ASP A 30 -3.70 -17.60 6.87
N GLU A 31 -2.58 -17.11 7.39
CA GLU A 31 -2.52 -15.94 8.29
C GLU A 31 -2.42 -14.61 7.52
N PHE A 32 -2.20 -14.66 6.19
CA PHE A 32 -2.07 -13.47 5.36
C PHE A 32 -3.45 -12.97 4.92
N ASP A 33 -3.85 -11.78 5.40
CA ASP A 33 -5.05 -11.07 4.94
C ASP A 33 -4.69 -9.98 3.91
N PRO A 34 -4.91 -10.21 2.60
CA PRO A 34 -4.51 -9.28 1.55
C PRO A 34 -5.46 -8.09 1.36
N ILE A 35 -6.50 -7.90 2.18
CA ILE A 35 -7.47 -6.81 1.97
C ILE A 35 -6.78 -5.44 1.91
N GLY A 36 -5.81 -5.19 2.79
CA GLY A 36 -5.03 -3.95 2.78
C GLY A 36 -4.26 -3.76 1.46
N THR A 37 -3.52 -4.78 1.04
CA THR A 37 -2.77 -4.77 -0.23
C THR A 37 -3.69 -4.59 -1.44
N LEU A 38 -4.86 -5.23 -1.44
CA LEU A 38 -5.86 -5.10 -2.49
C LEU A 38 -6.37 -3.66 -2.60
N ILE A 39 -6.65 -3.01 -1.46
CA ILE A 39 -7.06 -1.61 -1.43
C ILE A 39 -5.96 -0.70 -2.00
N LEU A 40 -4.69 -0.93 -1.62
CA LEU A 40 -3.55 -0.17 -2.15
C LEU A 40 -3.44 -0.30 -3.68
N ILE A 41 -3.55 -1.53 -4.20
CA ILE A 41 -3.52 -1.81 -5.64
C ILE A 41 -4.71 -1.14 -6.33
N ALA A 42 -5.91 -1.24 -5.77
CA ALA A 42 -7.12 -0.66 -6.35
C ALA A 42 -7.03 0.87 -6.43
N ILE A 43 -6.55 1.53 -5.36
CA ILE A 43 -6.33 2.99 -5.36
C ILE A 43 -5.26 3.37 -6.38
N TYR A 44 -4.15 2.64 -6.43
CA TYR A 44 -3.09 2.89 -7.41
C TYR A 44 -3.62 2.77 -8.85
N PHE A 45 -4.36 1.70 -9.15
CA PHE A 45 -4.97 1.50 -10.46
C PHE A 45 -5.98 2.62 -10.80
N ALA A 46 -6.80 3.03 -9.84
CA ALA A 46 -7.74 4.13 -10.04
C ALA A 46 -7.02 5.45 -10.37
N ILE A 47 -5.91 5.74 -9.71
CA ILE A 47 -5.08 6.92 -10.02
C ILE A 47 -4.53 6.82 -11.45
N LEU A 48 -4.03 5.66 -11.86
CA LEU A 48 -3.51 5.47 -13.22
C LEU A 48 -4.60 5.67 -14.28
N VAL A 49 -5.77 5.08 -14.10
CA VAL A 49 -6.91 5.25 -15.04
C VAL A 49 -7.37 6.70 -15.06
N MET A 50 -7.45 7.36 -13.91
CA MET A 50 -7.84 8.76 -13.82
C MET A 50 -6.83 9.67 -14.53
N LEU A 51 -5.53 9.44 -14.32
CA LEU A 51 -4.48 10.19 -15.02
C LEU A 51 -4.50 9.89 -16.52
N TRP A 52 -4.71 8.64 -16.92
CA TRP A 52 -4.83 8.23 -18.31
C TRP A 52 -6.00 8.92 -19.02
N LEU A 53 -7.19 8.90 -18.41
CA LEU A 53 -8.35 9.63 -18.89
C LEU A 53 -8.09 11.14 -18.93
N PHE A 54 -7.47 11.70 -17.89
CA PHE A 54 -7.13 13.11 -17.84
C PHE A 54 -6.19 13.52 -18.98
N MET A 55 -5.13 12.75 -19.22
CA MET A 55 -4.21 12.96 -20.34
C MET A 55 -4.92 12.85 -21.69
N TYR A 56 -5.84 11.88 -21.83
CA TYR A 56 -6.71 11.77 -23.01
C TYR A 56 -7.52 13.06 -23.20
N PHE A 57 -8.20 13.57 -22.18
CA PHE A 57 -8.93 14.84 -22.30
C PHE A 57 -8.00 16.01 -22.65
N VAL A 58 -6.84 16.14 -22.01
CA VAL A 58 -5.85 17.21 -22.29
C VAL A 58 -5.40 17.20 -23.75
N GLU A 59 -5.19 16.01 -24.32
CA GLU A 59 -4.77 15.87 -25.71
C GLU A 59 -5.94 16.10 -26.70
N PHE A 60 -7.13 15.57 -26.42
CA PHE A 60 -8.23 15.49 -27.39
C PHE A 60 -9.32 16.58 -27.25
N LEU A 61 -9.33 17.43 -26.21
CA LEU A 61 -10.29 18.55 -26.08
C LEU A 61 -9.87 19.86 -26.76
N GLY A 62 -8.71 19.92 -27.43
CA GLY A 62 -8.19 21.21 -27.91
C GLY A 62 -7.26 21.21 -29.13
N ASN A 63 -6.82 20.06 -29.67
CA ASN A 63 -6.01 20.03 -30.88
C ASN A 63 -6.39 18.84 -31.77
N GLY A 64 -6.31 19.04 -33.09
CA GLY A 64 -6.77 18.14 -34.14
C GLY A 64 -6.19 16.71 -34.12
N PRO A 65 -6.64 15.86 -35.06
CA PRO A 65 -6.66 14.41 -34.96
C PRO A 65 -5.28 13.78 -34.68
N THR A 66 -5.09 13.22 -33.48
CA THR A 66 -3.84 12.52 -33.12
C THR A 66 -4.02 10.99 -33.04
N VAL A 67 -3.56 10.34 -34.12
CA VAL A 67 -2.78 9.08 -34.24
C VAL A 67 -3.33 7.72 -33.73
N VAL A 68 -4.54 7.59 -33.19
CA VAL A 68 -5.14 6.22 -33.00
C VAL A 68 -6.06 5.80 -34.15
N GLY A 69 -6.60 6.75 -34.93
CA GLY A 69 -7.49 6.43 -36.07
C GLY A 69 -6.80 5.91 -37.33
N SER A 70 -5.53 6.26 -37.56
CA SER A 70 -4.79 5.90 -38.78
C SER A 70 -3.87 4.68 -38.63
N LEU A 71 -3.36 4.38 -37.43
CA LEU A 71 -2.47 3.23 -37.23
C LEU A 71 -3.26 1.92 -37.02
N ALA A 72 -4.43 1.97 -36.37
CA ALA A 72 -5.31 0.81 -36.19
C ALA A 72 -5.95 0.33 -37.51
N THR A 73 -6.06 1.21 -38.52
CA THR A 73 -6.58 0.86 -39.85
C THR A 73 -5.56 0.17 -40.75
N VAL A 74 -4.25 0.32 -40.48
CA VAL A 74 -3.18 -0.30 -41.30
C VAL A 74 -2.85 -1.73 -40.84
N VAL A 75 -3.04 -2.07 -39.57
CA VAL A 75 -2.71 -3.40 -39.02
C VAL A 75 -3.76 -4.49 -39.34
N GLY A 76 -4.91 -4.13 -39.93
CA GLY A 76 -6.00 -5.05 -40.29
C GLY A 76 -6.10 -5.45 -41.78
N LEU A 77 -5.15 -5.06 -42.62
CA LEU A 77 -5.18 -5.28 -44.08
C LEU A 77 -3.87 -5.85 -44.65
N ALA A 78 -3.21 -6.77 -43.93
CA ALA A 78 -2.10 -7.56 -44.45
C ALA A 78 -2.28 -9.04 -44.12
#